data_AF-A0A8T7HQ27-F1
#
_entry.id   AF-A0A8T7HQ27-F1
#
_cell.length_a   1.000
_cell.length_b   1.000
_cell.length_c   1.000
_cell.angle_alpha   90.00
_cell.angle_beta   90.00
_cell.angle_gamma   90.00
#
_symmetry.space_group_name_H-M   'P 1'
#
loop_
_entity.id
_entity.type
_entity.pdbx_description
1 polymer ?
#
loop_
_entity_poly.entity_id
_entity_poly.type
_entity_poly.pdbx_seq_one_letter_code
_entity_poly.pdbx_strand_id
1 'polypeptide(L)'
;MMDKYREKILFLRLIPDEIYSGLDFSEFAIPDETVNRLRTELENTLNSYVMAYIYDKTKPHQTTKNQLCSIIRCAELSDREKDILQNLEKAAKQSGVSFAVYAKPLEFFNLH
;
A
#
# COMPACT_ATOMS: atom_id res chain seq x y z
N MET A 1 -2.86 7.04 -18.40
CA MET A 1 -1.83 7.06 -17.32
C MET A 1 -2.29 6.27 -16.09
N MET A 2 -3.60 6.17 -15.81
CA MET A 2 -4.13 5.44 -14.65
C MET A 2 -3.91 3.91 -14.69
N ASP A 3 -3.93 3.25 -15.85
CA ASP A 3 -3.76 1.77 -15.90
C ASP A 3 -2.38 1.26 -15.44
N LYS A 4 -1.35 2.12 -15.49
CA LYS A 4 0.03 1.75 -15.12
C LYS A 4 0.13 1.22 -13.69
N TYR A 5 -0.68 1.72 -12.75
CA TYR A 5 -0.64 1.25 -11.37
C TYR A 5 -1.31 -0.12 -11.22
N ARG A 6 -2.48 -0.35 -11.83
CA ARG A 6 -3.13 -1.68 -11.87
C ARG A 6 -2.31 -2.75 -12.59
N GLU A 7 -1.46 -2.36 -13.52
CA GLU A 7 -0.50 -3.28 -14.16
C GLU A 7 0.62 -3.73 -13.20
N LYS A 8 1.08 -2.83 -12.32
CA LYS A 8 2.24 -3.06 -11.44
C LYS A 8 1.86 -3.50 -10.03
N ILE A 9 0.66 -3.17 -9.57
CA ILE A 9 0.17 -3.38 -8.21
C ILE A 9 -1.16 -4.12 -8.32
N LEU A 10 -1.08 -5.45 -8.31
CA LEU A 10 -2.17 -6.31 -8.76
C LEU A 10 -3.44 -6.18 -7.92
N PHE A 11 -3.33 -5.93 -6.61
CA PHE A 11 -4.53 -5.79 -5.78
C PHE A 11 -5.36 -4.54 -6.15
N LEU A 12 -4.78 -3.53 -6.81
CA LEU A 12 -5.55 -2.39 -7.33
C LEU A 12 -6.55 -2.80 -8.43
N ARG A 13 -6.38 -3.98 -9.04
CA ARG A 13 -7.36 -4.55 -9.99
C ARG A 13 -8.63 -5.05 -9.30
N LEU A 14 -8.58 -5.25 -7.98
CA LEU A 14 -9.72 -5.64 -7.17
C LEU A 14 -10.53 -4.43 -6.69
N ILE A 15 -10.02 -3.21 -6.92
CA ILE A 15 -10.71 -1.97 -6.57
C ILE A 15 -11.67 -1.61 -7.72
N PRO A 16 -12.97 -1.37 -7.44
CA PRO A 16 -13.94 -0.89 -8.43
C PRO A 16 -13.46 0.35 -9.20
N ASP A 17 -13.85 0.48 -10.46
CA ASP A 17 -13.41 1.57 -11.35
C ASP A 17 -13.82 2.95 -10.81
N GLU A 18 -15.00 3.04 -10.21
CA GLU A 18 -15.52 4.28 -9.63
C GLU A 18 -14.61 4.78 -8.51
N ILE A 19 -14.20 3.88 -7.61
CA ILE A 19 -13.27 4.20 -6.52
C ILE A 19 -11.89 4.52 -7.09
N TYR A 20 -11.39 3.66 -7.98
CA TYR A 20 -10.05 3.75 -8.53
C TYR A 20 -9.81 5.07 -9.26
N SER A 21 -10.79 5.53 -10.04
CA SER A 21 -10.72 6.80 -10.77
C SER A 21 -10.60 8.03 -9.87
N GLY A 22 -11.06 7.93 -8.62
CA GLY A 22 -11.02 9.00 -7.63
C GLY A 22 -9.81 8.96 -6.70
N LEU A 23 -8.96 7.92 -6.78
CA LEU A 23 -7.82 7.76 -5.89
C LEU A 23 -6.77 8.87 -6.08
N ASP A 24 -6.17 9.28 -4.96
CA ASP A 24 -4.98 10.11 -4.99
C ASP A 24 -3.73 9.26 -5.25
N PHE A 25 -3.28 9.27 -6.51
CA PHE A 25 -2.08 8.55 -6.95
C PHE A 25 -0.77 9.28 -6.63
N SER A 26 -0.81 10.51 -6.10
CA SER A 26 0.40 11.33 -5.91
C SER A 26 1.38 10.74 -4.88
N GLU A 27 0.88 9.90 -3.98
CA GLU A 27 1.67 9.22 -2.96
C GLU A 27 2.09 7.81 -3.37
N PHE A 28 1.63 7.31 -4.52
CA PHE A 28 1.86 5.91 -4.90
C PHE A 28 3.27 5.75 -5.45
N ALA A 29 4.06 4.89 -4.81
CA ALA A 29 5.34 4.50 -5.36
C ALA A 29 5.12 3.39 -6.39
N ILE A 30 5.54 3.61 -7.64
CA ILE A 30 5.63 2.51 -8.61
C ILE A 30 6.81 1.65 -8.18
N PRO A 31 6.59 0.39 -7.78
CA PRO A 31 7.67 -0.41 -7.24
C PRO A 31 8.67 -0.73 -8.36
N ASP A 32 9.96 -0.47 -8.09
CA ASP A 32 11.05 -1.06 -8.85
C ASP A 32 11.24 -2.54 -8.48
N GLU A 33 12.25 -3.20 -9.03
CA GLU A 33 12.52 -4.60 -8.73
C GLU A 33 12.78 -4.87 -7.24
N THR A 34 13.49 -3.96 -6.56
CA THR A 34 13.81 -4.10 -5.14
C THR A 34 12.57 -3.94 -4.29
N VAL A 35 11.79 -2.88 -4.51
CA VAL A 35 10.55 -2.61 -3.80
C VAL A 35 9.53 -3.71 -4.06
N ASN A 36 9.42 -4.20 -5.31
CA ASN A 36 8.48 -5.27 -5.63
C ASN A 36 8.85 -6.60 -4.94
N ARG A 37 10.14 -6.90 -4.82
CA ARG A 37 10.62 -8.07 -4.07
C ARG A 37 10.25 -7.96 -2.58
N LEU A 38 10.57 -6.84 -1.93
CA LEU A 38 10.24 -6.61 -0.52
C LEU A 38 8.72 -6.64 -0.27
N ARG A 39 7.94 -6.02 -1.17
CA ARG A 39 6.47 -6.05 -1.15
C ARG A 39 5.95 -7.49 -1.20
N THR A 40 6.42 -8.28 -2.17
CA THR A 40 5.99 -9.68 -2.34
C THR A 40 6.38 -10.54 -1.15
N GLU A 41 7.57 -10.32 -0.57
CA GLU A 41 8.01 -10.98 0.66
C GLU A 41 7.08 -10.66 1.83
N LEU A 42 6.70 -9.39 2.01
CA LEU A 42 5.72 -8.98 3.02
C LEU A 42 4.35 -9.60 2.78
N GLU A 43 3.83 -9.59 1.55
CA GLU A 43 2.51 -10.15 1.23
C GLU A 43 2.44 -11.64 1.57
N ASN A 44 3.49 -12.39 1.27
CA ASN A 44 3.58 -13.82 1.58
C ASN A 44 3.73 -14.07 3.08
N THR A 45 4.53 -13.23 3.77
CA THR A 45 4.82 -13.40 5.21
C THR A 45 3.64 -13.03 6.08
N LEU A 46 2.95 -11.93 5.75
CA LEU A 46 1.84 -11.37 6.53
C LEU A 46 0.47 -11.86 6.05
N ASN A 47 0.43 -12.70 5.01
CA ASN A 47 -0.78 -13.14 4.32
C ASN A 47 -1.78 -11.98 4.06
N SER A 48 -1.27 -10.84 3.61
CA SER A 48 -2.01 -9.59 3.46
C SER A 48 -1.65 -8.92 2.14
N TYR A 49 -2.41 -7.90 1.71
CA TYR A 49 -2.00 -7.08 0.55
C TYR A 49 -1.07 -5.97 1.01
N VAL A 50 -0.07 -5.63 0.19
CA VAL A 50 0.92 -4.60 0.55
C VAL A 50 1.03 -3.56 -0.55
N MET A 51 0.95 -2.30 -0.14
CA MET A 51 1.09 -1.13 -1.00
C MET A 51 2.37 -0.36 -0.66
N ALA A 52 3.07 0.11 -1.68
CA ALA A 52 4.23 0.97 -1.53
C ALA A 52 3.84 2.45 -1.72
N TYR A 53 4.21 3.28 -0.76
CA TYR A 53 4.01 4.73 -0.80
C TYR A 53 5.35 5.46 -0.88
N ILE A 54 5.38 6.62 -1.54
CA ILE A 54 6.53 7.51 -1.52
C ILE A 54 6.78 7.95 -0.09
N TYR A 55 7.98 7.70 0.41
CA TYR A 55 8.39 8.11 1.74
C TYR A 55 9.16 9.43 1.64
N ASP A 56 8.50 10.52 2.06
CA ASP A 56 9.10 11.84 2.17
C ASP A 56 9.11 12.28 3.64
N LYS A 57 10.31 12.39 4.23
CA LYS A 57 10.47 12.84 5.62
C LYS A 57 10.06 14.30 5.85
N THR A 58 9.98 15.10 4.79
CA THR A 58 9.69 16.54 4.86
C THR A 58 8.21 16.86 4.72
N LYS A 59 7.42 15.90 4.23
CA LYS A 59 5.96 16.03 4.09
C LYS A 59 5.28 15.17 5.15
N PRO A 60 4.65 15.77 6.18
CA PRO A 60 3.78 14.98 7.05
C PRO A 60 2.66 14.37 6.20
N HIS A 61 2.37 13.09 6.42
CA HIS A 61 1.27 12.41 5.75
C HIS A 61 -0.04 13.13 6.08
N GLN A 62 -0.64 13.79 5.10
CA GLN A 62 -1.93 14.48 5.26
C GLN A 62 -3.02 13.53 4.82
N THR A 63 -3.89 13.10 5.74
CA THR A 63 -4.95 12.17 5.38
C THR A 63 -6.03 12.87 4.56
N THR A 64 -6.21 12.48 3.29
CA THR A 64 -7.28 12.99 2.43
C THR A 64 -8.36 11.92 2.21
N LYS A 65 -9.56 12.34 1.82
CA LYS A 65 -10.70 11.42 1.57
C LYS A 65 -10.46 10.44 0.42
N ASN A 66 -9.48 10.70 -0.43
CA ASN A 66 -9.21 9.92 -1.64
C ASN A 66 -7.97 9.04 -1.50
N GLN A 67 -7.35 9.00 -0.32
CA GLN A 67 -6.27 8.06 -0.04
C GLN A 67 -6.81 6.64 0.15
N LEU A 68 -6.01 5.68 -0.27
CA LEU A 68 -6.41 4.27 -0.20
C LEU A 68 -6.70 3.81 1.24
N CYS A 69 -5.97 4.31 2.24
CA CYS A 69 -6.16 3.97 3.65
C CYS A 69 -7.44 4.54 4.27
N SER A 70 -8.07 5.55 3.67
CA SER A 70 -9.39 6.05 4.11
C SER A 70 -10.56 5.29 3.45
N ILE A 71 -10.27 4.47 2.44
CA ILE A 71 -11.26 3.73 1.65
C ILE A 71 -11.20 2.22 1.95
N ILE A 72 -10.00 1.67 2.17
CA ILE A 72 -9.74 0.24 2.35
C ILE A 72 -9.21 -0.01 3.77
N ARG A 73 -9.72 -1.05 4.41
CA ARG A 73 -9.29 -1.49 5.74
C ARG A 73 -7.84 -1.97 5.73
N CYS A 74 -7.03 -1.38 6.61
CA CYS A 74 -5.69 -1.86 6.91
C CYS A 74 -5.74 -3.26 7.56
N ALA A 75 -4.72 -4.08 7.35
CA ALA A 75 -4.61 -5.37 8.02
C ALA A 75 -4.42 -5.19 9.53
N GLU A 76 -5.05 -6.06 10.32
CA GLU A 76 -4.77 -6.16 11.75
C GLU A 76 -3.54 -7.03 11.95
N LEU A 77 -2.43 -6.38 12.31
CA LEU A 77 -1.15 -7.06 12.53
C LEU A 77 -0.95 -7.36 14.01
N SER A 78 -0.50 -8.57 14.32
CA SER A 78 0.06 -8.93 15.62
C SER A 78 1.39 -8.19 15.87
N ASP A 79 1.87 -8.16 17.10
CA ASP A 79 3.12 -7.45 17.43
C ASP A 79 4.33 -8.03 16.69
N ARG A 80 4.36 -9.35 16.52
CA ARG A 80 5.39 -10.02 15.70
C ARG A 80 5.35 -9.57 14.24
N GLU A 81 4.16 -9.42 13.67
CA GLU A 81 3.98 -8.97 12.28
C GLU A 81 4.35 -7.49 12.10
N LYS A 82 4.05 -6.66 13.11
CA LYS A 82 4.53 -5.26 13.15
C LYS A 82 6.05 -5.21 13.15
N ASP A 83 6.73 -6.06 13.92
CA ASP A 83 8.19 -6.10 13.94
C ASP A 83 8.78 -6.50 12.58
N ILE A 84 8.18 -7.48 11.91
CA ILE A 84 8.56 -7.89 10.54
C ILE A 84 8.40 -6.72 9.58
N LEU A 85 7.24 -6.07 9.58
CA LEU A 85 6.96 -4.90 8.74
C LEU A 85 7.98 -3.79 8.99
N GLN A 86 8.21 -3.42 10.26
CA GLN A 86 9.16 -2.37 10.62
C GLN A 86 10.59 -2.68 10.19
N ASN A 87 11.03 -3.94 10.27
CA ASN A 87 12.37 -4.32 9.86
C ASN A 87 12.55 -4.23 8.34
N LEU A 88 11.55 -4.65 7.55
CA LEU A 88 11.58 -4.51 6.10
C LEU A 88 11.40 -3.06 5.65
N GLU A 89 10.60 -2.27 6.36
CA GLU A 89 10.46 -0.83 6.11
C GLU A 89 11.78 -0.07 6.25
N LYS A 90 12.68 -0.48 7.17
CA LYS A 90 14.00 0.18 7.29
C LYS A 90 14.80 0.08 6.00
N ALA A 91 14.74 -1.06 5.31
CA ALA A 91 15.37 -1.25 4.01
C ALA A 91 14.63 -0.44 2.93
N ALA A 92 13.29 -0.48 2.94
CA ALA A 92 12.45 0.21 1.97
C ALA A 92 12.62 1.74 2.03
N LYS A 93 12.81 2.31 3.22
CA LYS A 93 13.05 3.75 3.43
C LYS A 93 14.35 4.23 2.79
N GLN A 94 15.35 3.35 2.61
CA GLN A 94 16.58 3.68 1.85
C GLN A 94 16.28 3.84 0.35
N SER A 95 15.26 3.16 -0.16
CA SER A 95 14.73 3.30 -1.52
C SER A 95 13.67 4.40 -1.64
N GLY A 96 13.45 5.20 -0.60
CA GLY A 96 12.48 6.31 -0.61
C GLY A 96 11.02 5.85 -0.59
N VAL A 97 10.73 4.65 -0.07
CA VAL A 97 9.36 4.14 0.04
C VAL A 97 9.02 3.64 1.45
N SER A 98 7.73 3.57 1.75
CA SER A 98 7.15 2.96 2.94
C SER A 98 6.04 1.99 2.55
N PHE A 99 5.69 1.07 3.45
CA PHE A 99 4.70 0.04 3.15
C PHE A 99 3.46 0.18 4.02
N ALA A 100 2.29 0.13 3.41
CA ALA A 100 1.04 -0.07 4.13
C ALA A 100 0.51 -1.47 3.82
N VAL A 101 -0.09 -2.10 4.84
CA VAL A 101 -0.62 -3.46 4.75
C VAL A 101 -2.14 -3.40 4.87
N TYR A 102 -2.83 -4.04 3.93
CA TYR A 102 -4.28 -4.07 3.80
C TYR A 102 -4.82 -5.48 4.02
N ALA A 103 -6.04 -5.56 4.55
CA ALA A 103 -6.72 -6.81 4.83
C ALA A 103 -6.84 -7.68 3.57
N LYS A 104 -6.75 -9.00 3.74
CA LYS A 104 -6.95 -9.99 2.68
C LYS A 104 -8.00 -11.02 3.16
N PRO A 105 -9.20 -11.08 2.55
CA PRO A 105 -9.66 -10.32 1.38
C PRO A 105 -9.78 -8.81 1.65
N LEU A 106 -9.81 -7.99 0.58
CA LEU A 106 -9.98 -6.54 0.71
C LEU A 106 -11.34 -6.20 1.32
N GLU A 107 -11.34 -5.26 2.25
CA GLU A 107 -12.53 -4.72 2.88
C GLU A 107 -12.59 -3.21 2.67
N PHE A 108 -13.74 -2.69 2.25
CA PHE A 108 -13.94 -1.27 1.96
C PHE A 108 -14.76 -0.63 3.08
N PHE A 109 -14.36 0.55 3.55
CA PHE A 109 -15.14 1.34 4.50
C PHE A 109 -16.34 1.96 3.78
N ASN A 110 -17.55 1.49 4.09
CA ASN A 110 -18.85 2.05 3.67
C ASN A 110 -18.92 2.51 2.20
N LEU A 111 -19.17 1.57 1.29
CA LEU A 111 -19.77 1.86 -0.02
C LEU A 111 -21.26 2.12 0.19
N HIS A 112 -21.64 3.36 0.52
CA HIS A 112 -23.04 3.81 0.57
C HIS A 112 -23.34 4.76 -0.59
#